data_AF-A0A378W4C4-F1
#
_entry.id   AF-A0A378W4C4-F1
#
_cell.length_a   1.000
_cell.length_b   1.000
_cell.length_c   1.000
_cell.angle_alpha   90.00
_cell.angle_beta   90.00
_cell.angle_gamma   90.00
#
_symmetry.space_group_name_H-M   'P 1'
#
loop_
_entity.id
_entity.type
_entity.pdbx_description
1 polymer ?
#
loop_
_entity_poly.entity_id
_entity_poly.type
_entity_poly.pdbx_seq_one_letter_code
_entity_poly.pdbx_strand_id
1 'polypeptide(L)'
;MNITRILSQELSATTVQINAAIELLDDGATVPFIARYRKEATGGLDDTQLRQLAERLQYLRELEERKAVVLKALKSKASFQTTSGRKSKPPTTKPRWKTCTCPTNPNAAPKRKSRTNTVCSRWRTCCLPNSRRTWKPPRKAT
;
A
#
# COMPACT_ATOMS: atom_id res chain seq x y z
N MET A 1 3.96 -5.20 -18.39
CA MET A 1 4.97 -5.39 -17.33
C MET A 1 6.18 -6.03 -18.02
N ASN A 2 7.43 -5.90 -17.54
CA ASN A 2 8.55 -6.56 -18.21
C ASN A 2 8.67 -8.02 -17.71
N ILE A 3 7.87 -8.93 -18.30
CA ILE A 3 7.78 -10.35 -17.93
C ILE A 3 9.15 -11.03 -17.99
N THR A 4 9.88 -10.83 -19.09
CA THR A 4 11.19 -11.44 -19.37
C THR A 4 12.23 -11.10 -18.30
N ARG A 5 12.23 -9.86 -17.81
CA ARG A 5 13.11 -9.42 -16.73
C ARG A 5 12.78 -10.08 -15.39
N ILE A 6 11.49 -10.23 -15.07
CA ILE A 6 11.07 -10.90 -13.83
C ILE A 6 11.51 -12.37 -13.86
N LEU A 7 11.24 -13.06 -14.97
CA LEU A 7 11.66 -14.46 -15.14
C LEU A 7 13.19 -14.61 -15.10
N SER A 8 13.95 -13.66 -15.64
CA SER A 8 15.43 -13.70 -15.58
C SER A 8 15.98 -13.65 -14.17
N GLN A 9 15.32 -12.88 -13.30
CA GLN A 9 15.70 -12.76 -11.89
C GLN A 9 15.32 -14.01 -11.10
N GLU A 10 14.18 -14.63 -11.41
CA GLU A 10 13.71 -15.83 -10.70
C GLU A 10 14.50 -17.09 -11.06
N LEU A 11 14.82 -17.27 -12.34
CA LEU A 11 15.47 -18.48 -12.85
C LEU A 11 16.99 -18.37 -12.96
N SER A 12 17.56 -17.20 -12.63
CA SER A 12 18.98 -16.88 -12.81
C SER A 12 19.46 -17.15 -14.25
N ALA A 13 18.56 -16.98 -15.22
CA ALA A 13 18.82 -17.21 -16.64
C ALA A 13 18.91 -15.87 -17.38
N THR A 14 19.63 -15.85 -18.49
CA THR A 14 19.73 -14.64 -19.31
C THR A 14 18.40 -14.36 -20.00
N THR A 15 18.12 -13.07 -20.27
CA THR A 15 16.90 -12.66 -20.99
C THR A 15 16.83 -13.28 -22.39
N VAL A 16 17.98 -13.54 -23.03
CA VAL A 16 18.05 -14.18 -24.34
C VAL A 16 17.56 -15.62 -24.28
N GLN A 17 18.03 -16.41 -23.30
CA GLN A 17 17.59 -17.79 -23.09
C GLN A 17 16.10 -17.87 -22.79
N ILE A 18 15.59 -16.93 -21.97
CA ILE A 18 14.17 -16.86 -21.63
C ILE A 18 13.32 -16.51 -22.85
N ASN A 19 13.75 -15.55 -23.66
CA ASN A 19 13.02 -15.19 -24.89
C ASN A 19 12.95 -16.38 -25.84
N ALA A 20 14.07 -17.08 -26.07
CA ALA A 20 14.09 -18.27 -26.90
C ALA A 20 13.17 -19.38 -26.35
N ALA A 21 13.17 -19.59 -25.02
CA ALA A 21 12.26 -20.54 -24.38
C ALA A 21 10.78 -20.13 -24.52
N ILE A 22 10.46 -18.85 -24.39
CA ILE A 22 9.11 -18.31 -24.57
C ILE A 22 8.63 -18.54 -26.00
N GLU A 23 9.46 -18.21 -27.01
CA GLU A 23 9.12 -18.42 -28.42
C GLU A 23 8.78 -19.89 -28.70
N LEU A 24 9.59 -20.82 -28.20
CA LEU A 24 9.32 -22.25 -28.37
C LEU A 24 8.02 -22.70 -27.66
N LEU A 25 7.75 -22.18 -26.46
CA LEU A 25 6.53 -22.49 -25.73
C LEU A 25 5.28 -21.89 -26.42
N ASP A 26 5.42 -20.71 -27.02
CA ASP A 26 4.36 -20.05 -27.78
C ASP A 26 4.07 -20.78 -29.11
N ASP A 27 5.09 -21.39 -29.72
CA ASP A 27 4.94 -22.31 -30.86
C ASP A 27 4.25 -23.65 -30.47
N GLY A 28 3.93 -23.84 -29.18
CA GLY A 28 3.26 -25.04 -28.67
C GLY A 28 4.21 -26.20 -28.39
N ALA A 29 5.52 -25.97 -28.34
CA ALA A 29 6.46 -27.00 -27.93
C ALA A 29 6.28 -27.35 -26.45
N THR A 30 6.30 -28.64 -26.11
CA THR A 30 6.17 -29.08 -24.72
C THR A 30 7.52 -28.98 -23.99
N VAL A 31 7.48 -28.74 -22.68
CA VAL A 31 8.68 -28.70 -21.83
C VAL A 31 9.63 -29.90 -22.03
N PRO A 32 9.17 -31.17 -21.99
CA PRO A 32 10.06 -32.31 -22.21
C PRO A 32 10.62 -32.37 -23.62
N PHE A 33 9.91 -31.83 -24.63
CA PHE A 33 10.42 -31.74 -25.99
C PHE A 33 11.56 -30.70 -26.09
N ILE A 34 11.38 -29.53 -25.47
CA ILE A 34 12.39 -28.47 -25.45
C ILE A 34 13.66 -28.96 -24.75
N ALA A 35 13.51 -29.58 -23.58
CA ALA A 35 14.62 -30.10 -22.78
C ALA A 35 15.45 -31.17 -23.52
N ARG A 36 14.80 -32.00 -24.35
CA ARG A 36 15.46 -33.09 -25.09
C ARG A 36 16.02 -32.68 -26.45
N TYR A 37 15.28 -31.89 -27.21
CA TYR A 37 15.56 -31.66 -28.63
C TYR A 37 15.92 -30.21 -28.98
N ARG A 38 15.74 -29.27 -28.05
CA ARG A 38 16.00 -27.83 -28.27
C ARG A 38 16.93 -27.23 -27.21
N LYS A 39 17.83 -28.05 -26.65
CA LYS A 39 18.75 -27.62 -25.58
C LYS A 39 19.72 -26.52 -26.01
N GLU A 40 20.18 -26.57 -27.26
CA GLU A 40 21.07 -25.56 -27.84
C GLU A 40 20.34 -24.21 -28.04
N ALA A 41 19.06 -24.25 -28.41
CA ALA A 41 18.27 -23.04 -28.68
C ALA A 41 18.00 -22.24 -27.40
N THR A 42 17.81 -22.92 -26.27
CA THR A 42 17.58 -22.29 -24.96
C THR A 42 18.87 -22.05 -24.17
N GLY A 43 20.04 -22.33 -24.76
CA GLY A 43 21.34 -22.14 -24.12
C GLY A 43 21.55 -23.01 -22.87
N GLY A 44 21.00 -24.23 -22.86
CA GLY A 44 21.27 -25.23 -21.83
C GLY A 44 20.35 -25.23 -20.60
N LEU A 45 19.17 -24.60 -20.67
CA LEU A 45 18.17 -24.63 -19.59
C LEU A 45 17.76 -26.07 -19.20
N ASP A 46 17.68 -26.33 -17.89
CA ASP A 46 17.29 -27.63 -17.34
C ASP A 46 15.77 -27.85 -17.40
N ASP A 47 15.32 -29.11 -17.41
CA ASP A 47 13.88 -29.47 -17.43
C ASP A 47 13.11 -28.86 -16.26
N THR A 48 13.72 -28.82 -15.06
CA THR A 48 13.15 -28.20 -13.87
C THR A 48 12.96 -26.69 -14.04
N GLN A 49 13.96 -26.01 -14.61
CA GLN A 49 13.88 -24.57 -14.90
C GLN A 49 12.83 -24.28 -15.96
N LEU A 50 12.72 -25.11 -17.01
CA LEU A 50 11.72 -24.95 -18.07
C LEU A 50 10.29 -25.15 -17.56
N ARG A 51 10.05 -26.10 -16.62
CA ARG A 51 8.75 -26.26 -15.98
C ARG A 51 8.37 -25.04 -15.16
N GLN A 52 9.31 -24.58 -14.32
CA GLN A 52 9.11 -23.36 -13.53
C GLN A 52 8.85 -22.15 -14.43
N LEU A 53 9.59 -22.02 -15.53
CA LEU A 53 9.37 -20.96 -16.52
C LEU A 53 7.95 -21.00 -17.07
N ALA A 54 7.48 -22.16 -17.53
CA ALA A 54 6.14 -22.31 -18.10
C ALA A 54 5.03 -21.93 -17.10
N GLU A 55 5.11 -22.41 -15.85
CA GLU A 55 4.16 -22.08 -14.80
C GLU A 55 4.15 -20.58 -14.47
N ARG A 56 5.34 -19.99 -14.31
CA ARG A 56 5.48 -18.56 -13.96
C ARG A 56 5.06 -17.65 -15.11
N LEU A 57 5.38 -18.01 -16.35
CA LEU A 57 4.97 -17.29 -17.55
C LEU A 57 3.44 -17.22 -17.63
N GLN A 58 2.75 -18.36 -17.46
CA GLN A 58 1.30 -18.41 -17.49
C GLN A 58 0.69 -17.50 -16.39
N TYR A 59 1.18 -17.62 -15.16
CA TYR A 59 0.73 -16.79 -14.05
C TYR A 59 0.89 -15.28 -14.32
N LEU A 60 2.04 -14.87 -14.88
CA LEU A 60 2.30 -13.47 -15.20
C LEU A 60 1.37 -12.94 -16.29
N ARG A 61 1.07 -13.75 -17.34
CA ARG A 61 0.10 -13.39 -18.39
C ARG A 61 -1.31 -13.21 -17.84
N GLU A 62 -1.78 -14.11 -16.98
CA GLU A 62 -3.08 -14.00 -16.32
C GLU A 62 -3.18 -12.72 -15.45
N LEU A 63 -2.11 -12.39 -14.73
CA LEU A 63 -2.03 -11.16 -13.94
C LEU A 63 -2.11 -9.90 -14.80
N GLU A 64 -1.46 -9.90 -15.97
CA GLU A 64 -1.52 -8.80 -16.92
C GLU A 64 -2.91 -8.64 -17.52
N GLU A 65 -3.58 -9.73 -17.87
CA GLU A 65 -4.94 -9.71 -18.39
C GLU A 65 -5.92 -9.12 -17.36
N ARG A 66 -5.85 -9.57 -16.10
CA ARG A 66 -6.67 -9.02 -15.01
C ARG A 66 -6.43 -7.52 -14.82
N LYS A 67 -5.18 -7.08 -14.88
CA LYS A 67 -4.83 -5.65 -14.82
C LYS A 67 -5.42 -4.88 -16.00
N ALA A 68 -5.37 -5.43 -17.21
CA ALA A 68 -5.94 -4.80 -18.40
C ALA A 68 -7.45 -4.62 -18.28
N VAL A 69 -8.18 -5.61 -17.74
CA VAL A 69 -9.62 -5.52 -17.47
C VAL A 69 -9.93 -4.40 -16.46
N VAL A 70 -9.20 -4.34 -15.34
CA VAL A 70 -9.38 -3.28 -14.33
C VAL A 70 -9.10 -1.90 -14.92
N LEU A 71 -8.05 -1.76 -15.73
CA LEU A 71 -7.74 -0.50 -16.40
C LEU A 71 -8.83 -0.09 -17.40
N LYS A 72 -9.41 -1.03 -18.16
CA LYS A 72 -10.56 -0.76 -19.03
C LYS A 72 -11.77 -0.29 -18.24
N ALA A 73 -12.07 -0.94 -17.11
CA ALA A 73 -13.17 -0.54 -16.23
C ALA A 73 -12.95 0.86 -15.63
N LEU A 74 -11.72 1.19 -15.24
CA LEU A 74 -11.38 2.54 -14.75
C LEU A 74 -11.47 3.61 -15.83
N LYS A 75 -10.99 3.33 -17.05
CA LYS A 75 -11.13 4.25 -18.19
C LYS A 75 -12.60 4.53 -18.51
N SER A 76 -13.44 3.51 -18.52
CA SER A 76 -14.90 3.67 -18.71
C SER A 76 -15.58 4.47 -17.61
N LYS A 77 -15.07 4.41 -16.37
CA LYS A 77 -15.58 5.24 -15.26
C LYS A 77 -15.07 6.68 -15.33
N ALA A 78 -13.81 6.86 -15.73
CA ALA A 78 -13.20 8.18 -15.88
C ALA A 78 -13.86 8.99 -17.01
N SER A 79 -14.27 8.35 -18.11
CA SER A 79 -15.01 9.02 -19.19
C SER A 79 -16.39 9.53 -18.76
N PHE A 80 -17.01 8.93 -17.74
CA PHE A 80 -18.26 9.44 -17.15
C PHE A 80 -18.02 10.62 -16.20
N GLN A 81 -16.87 10.68 -15.53
CA GLN A 81 -16.57 11.72 -14.54
C GLN A 81 -16.09 13.05 -15.15
N THR A 82 -15.59 13.05 -16.39
CA THR A 82 -15.11 14.27 -17.06
C THR A 82 -16.24 15.24 -17.44
N THR A 83 -17.48 14.77 -17.56
CA THR A 83 -18.66 15.62 -17.79
C THR A 83 -19.27 16.16 -16.49
N SER A 84 -18.99 15.53 -15.35
CA SER A 84 -19.33 16.06 -14.02
C SER A 84 -18.26 17.05 -13.55
N GLY A 85 -18.16 18.18 -14.24
CA GLY A 85 -17.40 19.35 -13.80
C GLY A 85 -18.03 20.00 -12.56
N ARG A 86 -17.91 19.36 -11.40
CA ARG A 86 -18.19 20.03 -10.12
C ARG A 86 -17.07 19.67 -9.15
N LYS A 87 -16.04 20.53 -9.09
CA LYS A 87 -15.04 20.53 -8.02
C LYS A 87 -15.79 20.60 -6.69
N SER A 88 -16.01 19.46 -6.03
CA SER A 88 -16.46 19.44 -4.65
C SER A 88 -15.31 19.98 -3.80
N LYS A 89 -15.46 21.20 -3.28
CA LYS A 89 -14.61 21.71 -2.20
C LYS A 89 -14.58 20.67 -1.07
N PRO A 90 -13.45 20.46 -0.38
CA PRO A 90 -13.45 19.56 0.77
C PRO A 90 -14.49 20.05 1.79
N PRO A 91 -15.31 19.16 2.37
CA PRO A 91 -16.12 19.56 3.53
C PRO A 91 -15.14 19.91 4.65
N THR A 92 -15.09 21.18 5.03
CA THR A 92 -14.31 21.68 6.16
C THR A 92 -14.98 21.26 7.47
N THR A 93 -14.97 19.95 7.75
CA THR A 93 -15.40 19.43 9.05
C THR A 93 -14.19 19.40 9.98
N LYS A 94 -14.19 20.24 11.02
CA LYS A 94 -13.12 20.31 12.04
C LYS A 94 -12.76 18.90 12.56
N PRO A 95 -11.47 18.55 12.72
CA PRO A 95 -11.10 17.28 13.31
C PRO A 95 -11.38 17.33 14.81
N ARG A 96 -12.41 16.61 15.28
CA ARG A 96 -12.63 16.38 16.70
C ARG A 96 -11.73 15.24 17.14
N TRP A 97 -10.50 15.58 17.49
CA TRP A 97 -9.65 14.68 18.26
C TRP A 97 -10.27 14.51 19.66
N LYS A 98 -10.49 13.27 20.06
CA LYS A 98 -10.59 12.91 21.47
C LYS A 98 -9.75 11.66 21.67
N THR A 99 -8.54 11.84 22.15
CA THR A 99 -7.79 10.77 22.80
C THR A 99 -8.50 10.48 24.12
N CYS A 100 -9.19 9.34 24.17
CA CYS A 100 -9.61 8.78 25.45
C CYS A 100 -8.39 8.12 26.07
N THR A 101 -7.74 8.79 27.02
CA THR A 101 -6.82 8.12 27.94
C THR A 101 -7.59 7.78 29.22
N CYS A 102 -7.65 6.47 29.52
CA CYS A 102 -8.21 5.98 30.76
C CYS A 102 -7.18 6.20 31.89
N PRO A 103 -7.51 6.85 33.03
CA PRO A 103 -6.64 6.79 34.19
C PRO A 103 -6.82 5.43 34.86
N THR A 104 -5.76 4.63 34.96
CA THR A 104 -5.74 3.34 35.67
C THR A 104 -5.68 3.53 37.19
N ASN A 105 -6.60 4.32 37.75
CA ASN A 105 -6.71 4.53 39.19
C ASN A 105 -8.20 4.50 39.61
N PRO A 106 -8.63 3.54 40.46
CA PRO A 106 -10.04 3.31 40.78
C PRO A 106 -10.69 4.37 41.70
N ASN A 107 -9.97 5.42 42.14
CA ASN A 107 -10.48 6.41 43.10
C ASN A 107 -10.64 7.85 42.55
N ALA A 108 -10.99 8.02 41.26
CA ALA A 108 -11.38 9.32 40.72
C ALA A 108 -12.88 9.38 40.34
N ALA A 109 -13.61 10.33 40.94
CA ALA A 109 -15.04 10.55 40.75
C ALA A 109 -15.40 11.20 39.38
N PRO A 110 -16.58 10.91 38.81
CA PRO A 110 -16.98 11.42 37.49
C PRO A 110 -17.37 12.91 37.55
N LYS A 111 -16.77 13.75 36.70
CA LYS A 111 -17.20 15.16 36.57
C LYS A 111 -18.42 15.32 35.66
N ARG A 112 -19.53 15.63 36.33
CA ARG A 112 -20.84 16.19 35.93
C ARG A 112 -20.80 17.14 34.71
N LYS A 113 -21.82 17.02 33.83
CA LYS A 113 -22.17 18.02 32.80
C LYS A 113 -22.84 19.23 33.47
N SER A 114 -22.34 20.44 33.24
CA SER A 114 -23.14 21.66 33.43
C SER A 114 -22.72 22.75 32.45
N ARG A 115 -23.75 23.31 31.80
CA ARG A 115 -23.71 24.28 30.71
C ARG A 115 -23.94 25.68 31.26
N THR A 116 -23.05 26.22 32.09
CA THR A 116 -23.07 27.65 32.45
C THR A 116 -21.68 28.07 32.89
N ASN A 117 -21.16 29.10 32.22
CA ASN A 117 -19.82 29.62 32.37
C ASN A 117 -19.81 30.68 33.48
N THR A 118 -19.61 30.27 34.73
CA THR A 118 -19.18 31.18 35.81
C THR A 118 -18.27 30.42 36.76
N VAL A 119 -17.05 30.91 36.87
CA VAL A 119 -16.02 30.46 37.81
C VAL A 119 -16.56 30.52 39.24
N CYS A 120 -16.44 29.42 40.00
CA CYS A 120 -16.54 29.48 41.45
C CYS A 120 -15.35 28.73 42.05
N SER A 121 -14.26 29.47 42.18
CA SER A 121 -13.41 29.52 43.38
C SER A 121 -13.75 28.45 44.43
N ARG A 122 -12.81 27.50 44.63
CA ARG A 122 -12.48 26.81 45.91
C ARG A 122 -12.01 25.37 45.67
N TRP A 123 -10.89 25.21 44.96
CA TRP A 123 -10.09 23.98 45.00
C TRP A 123 -8.64 24.37 45.28
N ARG A 124 -8.43 25.10 46.38
CA ARG A 124 -7.17 25.00 47.12
C ARG A 124 -6.98 23.53 47.49
N THR A 125 -5.72 23.13 47.64
CA THR A 125 -5.28 21.90 48.31
C THR A 125 -5.56 20.58 47.60
N CYS A 126 -5.05 20.40 46.38
CA CYS A 126 -4.57 19.06 45.95
C CYS A 126 -3.49 19.22 44.86
N CYS A 127 -2.26 18.81 45.20
CA CYS A 127 -1.11 18.60 44.30
C CYS A 127 -0.49 19.91 43.76
N LEU A 128 0.64 20.45 44.24
CA LEU A 128 1.83 19.87 44.87
C LEU A 128 2.42 20.86 45.91
N PRO A 129 3.20 20.40 46.91
CA PRO A 129 4.26 21.21 47.48
C PRO A 129 5.50 21.17 46.58
N ASN A 130 6.01 22.37 46.30
CA ASN A 130 7.41 22.70 46.11
C ASN A 130 8.01 22.67 44.69
N SER A 131 8.12 23.90 44.16
CA SER A 131 9.33 24.50 43.58
C SER A 131 9.40 24.71 42.05
N ARG A 132 9.25 26.01 41.71
CA ARG A 132 10.01 26.80 40.73
C ARG A 132 10.18 26.26 39.30
N ARG A 133 9.31 26.72 38.40
CA ARG A 133 9.71 27.24 37.08
C ARG A 133 8.82 28.43 36.72
N THR A 134 9.40 29.62 36.74
CA THR A 134 8.77 30.83 36.20
C THR A 134 8.71 30.70 34.68
N TRP A 135 7.51 30.44 34.14
CA TRP A 135 7.29 30.46 32.69
C TRP A 135 7.05 31.91 32.26
N LYS A 136 7.93 32.44 31.41
CA LYS A 136 7.86 33.79 30.84
C LYS A 136 7.37 33.68 29.38
N PRO A 137 6.24 34.30 28.99
CA PRO A 137 5.74 34.23 27.62
C PRO A 137 6.57 35.13 26.67
N PRO A 138 6.63 34.83 25.36
CA PRO A 138 7.39 35.63 24.40
C PRO A 138 6.73 36.99 24.18
N ARG A 139 7.53 38.06 24.15
CA ARG A 139 7.06 39.40 23.75
C ARG A 139 6.66 39.35 22.28
N LYS A 140 5.44 39.80 21.96
CA LYS A 140 5.02 40.01 20.58
C LYS A 140 5.90 41.10 19.97
N ALA A 141 6.52 40.80 18.83
CA ALA A 141 7.16 41.81 18.00
C ALA A 141 6.06 42.69 17.39
N THR A 142 6.14 44.00 17.65
CA THR A 142 5.56 45.04 16.79
C THR A 142 6.35 45.12 15.49
#